data_AF-A0A6G0T028-F1
#
_entry.id   AF-A0A6G0T028-F1
#
_cell.length_a   1.000
_cell.length_b   1.000
_cell.length_c   1.000
_cell.angle_alpha   90.00
_cell.angle_beta   90.00
_cell.angle_gamma   90.00
#
_symmetry.space_group_name_H-M   'P 1'
#
loop_
_entity.id
_entity.type
_entity.pdbx_description
1 polymer ?
#
loop_
_entity_poly.entity_id
_entity_poly.type
_entity_poly.pdbx_seq_one_letter_code
_entity_poly.pdbx_strand_id
1 'polypeptide(L)'
;MFPGRKSWNSWNCTFNSYTWNDTAHTDWIADDVLTVTYEDGKWSKPYYDCGGGNIWMLTYTVPFFGYKDGKYFFKGTSGIDIDLRRVDIDQCPLPPGSNHFNIFASSDKCKKQTTYCVPVSGLGFRRGSYKCMCRRGYYFPAPKYVGHPGTRYFNGVIIEEEYEKLMQGKPNNYSQHNMFECLRCAEGCDECIDSSPCIASLNWVLRSIILVLSLVIIGCLPLVVFFTWKYGHLKVVRAASPALLRVIALGAFFIYATMIVMYPKPNVITCIARVWLREIGFSLTYGALMLKTWRISVIFRVRSAKVVKITDKDLLKRLGLMMAVVGLIMLIRTLVNPPYVIVGRTADNLKTDLCPTGWWDRFFSILEVLFLVWGIRLCIVVRKAPSEFNESRFMSMAIYNEFILSVFLNVSMFFLQSPANPDLQYIIFFCHTQLTVTTLLGFIFASKAYLVMRGEEANDEDGHVKSIKVTGGSRMFSKQTRNSNKANNSTFCGLEESSTDFVLTETDAQEEFAQLFRQLDALKDKNLRLGNRHLAEKISAMQEVSKRVVWSTNIEKKSSAAAVGGYAFTNHHLGCSHPVSGSQKSLVVNQNGKKPFMKEVTV
;
A
#
# COMPACT_ATOMS: atom_id res chain seq x y z
N MET A 1 -6.36 13.08 -82.97
CA MET A 1 -6.31 11.62 -82.70
C MET A 1 -7.75 11.18 -82.51
N PHE A 2 -8.30 10.43 -83.45
CA PHE A 2 -9.70 9.96 -83.40
C PHE A 2 -9.91 9.09 -82.15
N PRO A 3 -11.00 9.25 -81.39
CA PRO A 3 -11.30 8.34 -80.30
C PRO A 3 -11.65 6.97 -80.89
N GLY A 4 -11.16 5.91 -80.23
CA GLY A 4 -11.41 4.54 -80.61
C GLY A 4 -12.91 4.22 -80.75
N ARG A 5 -13.18 3.23 -81.61
CA ARG A 5 -14.50 2.73 -81.99
C ARG A 5 -15.37 2.47 -80.74
N LYS A 6 -16.27 3.40 -80.38
CA LYS A 6 -17.25 3.21 -79.29
C LYS A 6 -18.28 2.16 -79.72
N SER A 7 -18.65 1.29 -78.77
CA SER A 7 -19.56 0.15 -78.94
C SER A 7 -20.99 0.57 -79.29
N TRP A 8 -21.75 -0.30 -79.96
CA TRP A 8 -23.14 -0.18 -80.42
C TRP A 8 -24.20 0.19 -79.35
N ASN A 9 -23.81 0.42 -78.09
CA ASN A 9 -24.70 0.80 -76.98
C ASN A 9 -24.61 2.28 -76.57
N SER A 10 -23.85 3.12 -77.28
CA SER A 10 -23.72 4.57 -76.96
C SER A 10 -24.67 5.46 -77.76
N TRP A 11 -25.88 4.98 -78.07
CA TRP A 11 -26.84 5.68 -78.92
C TRP A 11 -28.09 6.01 -78.12
N ASN A 12 -28.47 7.28 -78.08
CA ASN A 12 -29.79 7.71 -77.63
C ASN A 12 -30.48 8.42 -78.81
N CYS A 13 -31.64 7.93 -79.23
CA CYS A 13 -32.50 8.72 -80.12
C CYS A 13 -32.99 9.93 -79.32
N THR A 14 -32.54 11.10 -79.74
CA THR A 14 -32.95 12.38 -79.15
C THR A 14 -33.83 13.12 -80.14
N PHE A 15 -34.85 13.81 -79.64
CA PHE A 15 -35.69 14.66 -80.48
C PHE A 15 -35.21 16.11 -80.35
N ASN A 16 -34.86 16.73 -81.47
CA ASN A 16 -34.51 18.14 -81.51
C ASN A 16 -35.66 18.92 -82.14
N SER A 17 -36.04 20.04 -81.52
CA SER A 17 -36.93 21.04 -82.09
C SER A 17 -36.17 22.36 -82.18
N TYR A 18 -36.38 23.10 -83.27
CA TYR A 18 -35.73 24.38 -83.51
C TYR A 18 -36.77 25.48 -83.32
N THR A 19 -36.38 26.57 -82.65
CA THR A 19 -37.23 27.75 -82.49
C THR A 19 -36.96 28.74 -83.61
N TRP A 20 -38.00 29.19 -84.30
CA TRP A 20 -37.91 30.33 -85.22
C TRP A 20 -38.18 31.66 -84.50
N ASN A 21 -38.96 31.62 -83.41
CA ASN A 21 -39.24 32.73 -82.48
C ASN A 21 -39.75 32.16 -81.13
N ASP A 22 -39.83 32.97 -80.06
CA ASP A 22 -40.10 32.53 -78.67
C ASP A 22 -41.37 31.69 -78.45
N THR A 23 -42.30 31.67 -79.41
CA THR A 23 -43.60 30.97 -79.31
C THR A 23 -43.82 29.89 -80.37
N ALA A 24 -42.90 29.69 -81.33
CA ALA A 24 -43.07 28.74 -82.43
C ALA A 24 -41.89 27.75 -82.48
N HIS A 25 -42.17 26.51 -82.11
CA HIS A 25 -41.26 25.37 -82.24
C HIS A 25 -41.57 24.62 -83.55
N THR A 26 -40.53 24.17 -84.25
CA THR A 26 -40.70 23.17 -85.32
C THR A 26 -41.14 21.85 -84.73
N ASP A 27 -41.81 21.02 -85.55
CA ASP A 27 -42.11 19.63 -85.20
C ASP A 27 -40.84 18.89 -84.77
N TRP A 28 -41.01 17.92 -83.86
CA TRP A 28 -39.91 17.14 -83.31
C TRP A 28 -39.25 16.30 -84.41
N ILE A 29 -37.98 16.59 -84.71
CA ILE A 29 -37.20 15.83 -85.67
C ILE A 29 -36.33 14.86 -84.87
N ALA A 30 -36.45 13.56 -85.19
CA ALA A 30 -35.56 12.54 -84.64
C ALA A 30 -34.12 12.78 -85.12
N ASP A 31 -33.19 12.91 -84.18
CA ASP A 31 -31.79 13.21 -84.45
C ASP A 31 -30.91 12.24 -83.65
N ASP A 32 -30.07 11.52 -84.39
CA ASP A 32 -29.11 10.59 -83.80
C ASP A 32 -27.84 11.38 -83.42
N VAL A 33 -27.74 11.69 -82.13
CA VAL A 33 -26.57 12.38 -81.57
C VAL A 33 -25.65 11.34 -80.93
N LEU A 34 -24.36 11.43 -81.24
CA LEU A 34 -23.36 10.61 -80.54
C LEU A 34 -23.29 11.06 -79.07
N THR A 35 -23.62 10.17 -78.15
CA THR A 35 -23.58 10.48 -76.71
C THR A 35 -22.12 10.66 -76.26
N VAL A 36 -21.78 11.88 -75.88
CA VAL A 36 -20.42 12.27 -75.48
C VAL A 36 -20.30 12.14 -73.97
N THR A 37 -19.24 11.46 -73.50
CA THR A 37 -19.01 11.23 -72.07
C THR A 37 -18.11 12.33 -71.50
N TYR A 38 -18.09 12.48 -70.17
CA TYR A 38 -17.21 13.44 -69.48
C TYR A 38 -15.71 13.24 -69.82
N GLU A 39 -15.31 12.08 -70.30
CA GLU A 39 -13.91 11.82 -70.67
C GLU A 39 -13.53 12.41 -72.04
N ASP A 40 -14.50 12.73 -72.90
CA ASP A 40 -14.23 13.23 -74.26
C ASP A 40 -14.02 14.75 -74.31
N GLY A 41 -14.31 15.48 -73.23
CA GLY A 41 -14.12 16.92 -73.17
C GLY A 41 -12.71 17.32 -72.76
N LYS A 42 -12.41 18.61 -72.96
CA LYS A 42 -11.08 19.16 -72.72
C LYS A 42 -11.16 20.45 -71.92
N TRP A 43 -10.32 20.55 -70.89
CA TRP A 43 -10.10 21.79 -70.14
C TRP A 43 -9.14 22.71 -70.90
N SER A 44 -9.46 24.00 -70.95
CA SER A 44 -8.50 25.03 -71.36
C SER A 44 -7.39 25.19 -70.31
N LYS A 45 -6.35 25.96 -70.63
CA LYS A 45 -5.48 26.51 -69.57
C LYS A 45 -6.19 27.74 -68.98
N PRO A 46 -5.99 28.08 -67.69
CA PRO A 46 -6.48 29.33 -67.13
C PRO A 46 -6.17 30.52 -68.05
N TYR A 47 -7.19 31.27 -68.44
CA TYR A 47 -7.05 32.46 -69.28
C TYR A 47 -7.90 33.62 -68.74
N TYR A 48 -7.50 34.83 -69.08
CA TYR A 48 -8.22 36.04 -68.71
C TYR A 48 -9.14 36.45 -69.86
N ASP A 49 -10.45 36.47 -69.60
CA ASP A 49 -11.43 36.90 -70.59
C ASP A 49 -11.56 38.43 -70.60
N CYS A 50 -10.91 39.08 -71.57
CA CYS A 50 -10.93 40.52 -71.77
C CYS A 50 -12.24 41.04 -72.40
N GLY A 51 -13.17 40.17 -72.83
CA GLY A 51 -14.31 40.56 -73.67
C GLY A 51 -15.69 40.45 -73.02
N GLY A 52 -15.89 39.46 -72.13
CA GLY A 52 -17.18 39.24 -71.48
C GLY A 52 -17.25 39.77 -70.05
N GLY A 53 -16.20 39.55 -69.24
CA GLY A 53 -16.27 39.83 -67.79
C GLY A 53 -15.03 40.44 -67.13
N ASN A 54 -13.87 40.50 -67.79
CA ASN A 54 -12.58 40.86 -67.16
C ASN A 54 -12.25 39.96 -65.96
N ILE A 55 -12.36 38.64 -66.15
CA ILE A 55 -12.17 37.63 -65.10
C ILE A 55 -11.24 36.51 -65.57
N TRP A 56 -10.48 35.95 -64.62
CA TRP A 56 -9.75 34.70 -64.85
C TRP A 56 -10.74 33.55 -64.84
N MET A 57 -10.74 32.73 -65.89
CA MET A 57 -11.63 31.59 -66.02
C MET A 57 -10.93 30.37 -66.60
N LEU A 58 -11.55 29.22 -66.37
CA LEU A 58 -11.19 27.94 -66.95
C LEU A 58 -12.43 27.38 -67.65
N THR A 59 -12.27 26.96 -68.90
CA THR A 59 -13.39 26.48 -69.72
C THR A 59 -13.25 24.99 -69.94
N TYR A 60 -14.30 24.25 -69.64
CA TYR A 60 -14.44 22.87 -70.05
C TYR A 60 -15.26 22.81 -71.33
N THR A 61 -14.69 22.26 -72.39
CA THR A 61 -15.35 22.21 -73.70
C THR A 61 -15.55 20.77 -74.15
N VAL A 62 -16.78 20.43 -74.54
CA VAL A 62 -17.15 19.11 -75.06
C VAL A 62 -17.68 19.28 -76.50
N PRO A 63 -17.11 18.60 -77.50
CA PRO A 63 -17.67 18.60 -78.85
C PRO A 63 -18.91 17.72 -78.91
N PHE A 64 -19.92 18.09 -79.71
CA PHE A 64 -21.03 17.20 -80.04
C PHE A 64 -21.17 17.07 -81.56
N PHE A 65 -21.55 15.87 -81.99
CA PHE A 65 -21.56 15.48 -83.40
C PHE A 65 -22.95 15.08 -83.83
N GLY A 66 -23.34 15.50 -85.03
CA GLY A 66 -24.52 15.00 -85.72
C GLY A 66 -24.20 13.79 -86.57
N TYR A 67 -25.22 12.97 -86.82
CA TYR A 67 -25.13 11.83 -87.72
C TYR A 67 -26.09 12.02 -88.89
N LYS A 68 -25.58 11.94 -90.13
CA LYS A 68 -26.39 12.02 -91.35
C LYS A 68 -25.76 11.17 -92.44
N ASP A 69 -26.58 10.39 -93.16
CA ASP A 69 -26.18 9.58 -94.32
C ASP A 69 -24.94 8.69 -94.07
N GLY A 70 -24.86 8.06 -92.89
CA GLY A 70 -23.75 7.17 -92.54
C GLY A 70 -22.45 7.86 -92.11
N LYS A 71 -22.43 9.19 -92.02
CA LYS A 71 -21.22 9.99 -91.70
C LYS A 71 -21.46 10.94 -90.53
N TYR A 72 -20.48 11.03 -89.64
CA TYR A 72 -20.47 12.00 -88.56
C TYR A 72 -20.02 13.38 -89.07
N PHE A 73 -20.69 14.43 -88.62
CA PHE A 73 -20.25 15.81 -88.83
C PHE A 73 -20.25 16.58 -87.51
N PHE A 74 -19.27 17.47 -87.36
CA PHE A 74 -19.16 18.34 -86.19
C PHE A 74 -20.28 19.37 -86.21
N LYS A 75 -21.12 19.40 -85.17
CA LYS A 75 -22.19 20.40 -85.03
C LYS A 75 -21.72 21.61 -84.23
N GLY A 76 -20.92 21.39 -83.19
CA GLY A 76 -20.42 22.45 -82.34
C GLY A 76 -19.80 21.91 -81.06
N THR A 77 -19.54 22.84 -80.14
CA THR A 77 -19.05 22.54 -78.79
C THR A 77 -20.00 23.14 -77.76
N SER A 78 -20.24 22.40 -76.69
CA SER A 78 -20.83 22.95 -75.47
C SER A 78 -19.70 23.21 -74.48
N GLY A 79 -19.70 24.41 -73.89
CA GLY A 79 -18.69 24.87 -72.96
C GLY A 79 -19.29 25.23 -71.61
N ILE A 80 -18.56 24.95 -70.53
CA ILE A 80 -18.85 25.49 -69.20
C ILE A 80 -17.65 26.35 -68.78
N ASP A 81 -17.89 27.63 -68.57
CA ASP A 81 -16.91 28.58 -68.07
C ASP A 81 -16.96 28.65 -66.55
N ILE A 82 -15.83 28.39 -65.90
CA ILE A 82 -15.68 28.47 -64.44
C ILE A 82 -14.88 29.71 -64.09
N ASP A 83 -15.52 30.64 -63.39
CA ASP A 83 -14.85 31.81 -62.79
C ASP A 83 -13.86 31.33 -61.73
N LEU A 84 -12.57 31.47 -62.01
CA LEU A 84 -11.51 31.01 -61.12
C LEU A 84 -11.55 31.78 -59.80
N ARG A 85 -12.07 33.01 -59.74
CA ARG A 85 -12.15 33.78 -58.47
C ARG A 85 -12.99 33.08 -57.41
N ARG A 86 -13.93 32.22 -57.82
CA ARG A 86 -14.82 31.45 -56.94
C ARG A 86 -14.30 30.04 -56.62
N VAL A 87 -13.18 29.64 -57.22
CA VAL A 87 -12.55 28.34 -57.01
C VAL A 87 -11.55 28.46 -55.87
N ASP A 88 -11.75 27.68 -54.81
CA ASP A 88 -10.79 27.62 -53.71
C ASP A 88 -9.50 26.93 -54.16
N ILE A 89 -8.37 27.42 -53.63
CA ILE A 89 -7.07 26.76 -53.78
C ILE A 89 -6.68 26.03 -52.49
N ASP A 90 -6.15 24.83 -52.64
CA ASP A 90 -5.57 24.08 -51.52
C ASP A 90 -4.04 24.19 -51.55
N GLN A 91 -3.50 24.98 -50.63
CA GLN A 91 -2.05 25.18 -50.51
C GLN A 91 -1.37 24.13 -49.62
N CYS A 92 -2.14 23.27 -48.95
CA CYS A 92 -1.61 22.31 -47.99
C CYS A 92 -0.98 21.08 -48.69
N PRO A 93 -0.11 20.33 -47.99
CA PRO A 93 0.47 19.11 -48.54
C PRO A 93 -0.60 18.05 -48.82
N LEU A 94 -0.45 17.32 -49.92
CA LEU A 94 -1.31 16.18 -50.25
C LEU A 94 -1.18 15.08 -49.19
N PRO A 95 -2.30 14.43 -48.80
CA PRO A 95 -2.24 13.31 -47.88
C PRO A 95 -1.45 12.14 -48.49
N PRO A 96 -0.73 11.37 -47.66
CA PRO A 96 0.09 10.25 -48.15
C PRO A 96 -0.81 9.21 -48.85
N GLY A 97 -0.53 8.95 -50.13
CA GLY A 97 -1.27 7.97 -50.95
C GLY A 97 -2.39 8.54 -51.83
N SER A 98 -2.60 9.85 -51.86
CA SER A 98 -3.57 10.45 -52.79
C SER A 98 -2.98 10.64 -54.20
N ASN A 99 -3.70 10.17 -55.22
CA ASN A 99 -3.39 10.42 -56.64
C ASN A 99 -4.08 11.69 -57.20
N HIS A 100 -4.63 12.54 -56.32
CA HIS A 100 -5.26 13.79 -56.72
C HIS A 100 -4.18 14.80 -57.15
N PHE A 101 -4.32 15.32 -58.36
CA PHE A 101 -3.44 16.36 -58.86
C PHE A 101 -3.80 17.71 -58.22
N ASN A 102 -2.91 18.23 -57.37
CA ASN A 102 -3.01 19.58 -56.81
C ASN A 102 -1.72 20.36 -57.09
N ILE A 103 -1.80 21.33 -58.00
CA ILE A 103 -0.66 22.17 -58.40
C ILE A 103 -0.20 23.12 -57.29
N PHE A 104 -1.07 23.45 -56.33
CA PHE A 104 -0.78 24.36 -55.23
C PHE A 104 -0.32 23.63 -53.96
N ALA A 105 -0.26 22.29 -53.99
CA ALA A 105 0.10 21.51 -52.82
C ALA A 105 1.48 21.89 -52.26
N SER A 106 1.59 21.95 -50.92
CA SER A 106 2.82 22.31 -50.19
C SER A 106 3.35 23.74 -50.48
N SER A 107 2.50 24.63 -51.00
CA SER A 107 2.83 26.05 -51.18
C SER A 107 2.55 26.89 -49.93
N ASP A 108 2.02 26.28 -48.87
CA ASP A 108 1.80 26.92 -47.57
C ASP A 108 3.10 27.45 -46.93
N LYS A 109 2.94 28.41 -46.01
CA LYS A 109 4.04 29.05 -45.28
C LYS A 109 4.03 28.69 -43.80
N CYS A 110 3.32 27.63 -43.42
CA CYS A 110 3.31 27.13 -42.04
C CYS A 110 4.73 26.70 -41.61
N LYS A 111 5.09 26.95 -40.34
CA LYS A 111 6.36 26.51 -39.76
C LYS A 111 6.33 24.99 -39.56
N LYS A 112 6.88 24.24 -40.52
CA LYS A 112 6.75 22.77 -40.61
C LYS A 112 7.26 22.00 -39.38
N GLN A 113 8.14 22.59 -38.57
CA GLN A 113 8.69 21.96 -37.37
C GLN A 113 7.62 21.77 -36.27
N THR A 114 6.81 22.80 -36.00
CA THR A 114 5.84 22.81 -34.89
C THR A 114 4.39 22.79 -35.37
N THR A 115 4.12 23.10 -36.64
CA THR A 115 2.76 23.25 -37.19
C THR A 115 2.51 22.36 -38.42
N TYR A 116 1.24 22.17 -38.76
CA TYR A 116 0.77 21.53 -39.99
C TYR A 116 -0.38 22.33 -40.62
N CYS A 117 -0.52 22.24 -41.94
CA CYS A 117 -1.49 23.01 -42.73
C CYS A 117 -2.84 22.30 -42.81
N VAL A 118 -3.93 23.06 -42.69
CA VAL A 118 -5.30 22.60 -42.94
C VAL A 118 -6.01 23.59 -43.88
N PRO A 119 -6.57 23.15 -45.02
CA PRO A 119 -7.20 24.06 -45.98
C PRO A 119 -8.51 24.63 -45.43
N VAL A 120 -8.86 25.84 -45.88
CA VAL A 120 -10.11 26.54 -45.55
C VAL A 120 -10.84 26.86 -46.85
N SER A 121 -11.99 26.24 -47.05
CA SER A 121 -12.85 26.44 -48.23
C SER A 121 -13.80 27.64 -48.07
N GLY A 122 -14.36 28.14 -49.18
CA GLY A 122 -15.32 29.23 -49.24
C GLY A 122 -14.70 30.62 -49.32
N LEU A 123 -13.41 30.71 -49.66
CA LEU A 123 -12.63 31.95 -49.67
C LEU A 123 -12.25 32.40 -51.08
N GLY A 124 -12.52 31.56 -52.08
CA GLY A 124 -12.20 31.79 -53.48
C GLY A 124 -10.71 31.68 -53.77
N PHE A 125 -10.32 32.18 -54.94
CA PHE A 125 -8.95 32.09 -55.42
C PHE A 125 -8.06 33.17 -54.79
N ARG A 126 -7.55 32.86 -53.61
CA ARG A 126 -6.63 33.73 -52.87
C ARG A 126 -5.59 32.92 -52.10
N ARG A 127 -4.41 33.50 -51.90
CA ARG A 127 -3.38 32.93 -51.02
C ARG A 127 -3.79 33.09 -49.56
N GLY A 128 -3.35 32.17 -48.70
CA GLY A 128 -3.65 32.18 -47.28
C GLY A 128 -4.98 31.52 -46.92
N SER A 129 -5.63 30.81 -47.85
CA SER A 129 -6.85 30.00 -47.61
C SER A 129 -6.56 28.71 -46.85
N TYR A 130 -5.79 28.82 -45.77
CA TYR A 130 -5.43 27.71 -44.88
C TYR A 130 -5.24 28.23 -43.45
N LYS A 131 -5.24 27.30 -42.50
CA LYS A 131 -4.87 27.55 -41.11
C LYS A 131 -3.71 26.63 -40.71
N CYS A 132 -2.73 27.18 -39.99
CA CYS A 132 -1.65 26.39 -39.42
C CYS A 132 -2.02 25.95 -38.01
N MET A 133 -2.18 24.65 -37.81
CA MET A 133 -2.50 24.02 -36.53
C MET A 133 -1.25 23.43 -35.89
N CYS A 134 -1.20 23.38 -34.55
CA CYS A 134 -0.05 22.81 -33.83
C CYS A 134 0.00 21.30 -34.00
N ARG A 135 1.19 20.76 -34.27
CA ARG A 135 1.42 19.30 -34.31
C ARG A 135 1.23 18.69 -32.92
N ARG A 136 1.01 17.37 -32.87
CA ARG A 136 0.98 16.61 -31.61
C ARG A 136 2.28 16.84 -30.83
N GLY A 137 2.17 16.99 -29.51
CA GLY A 137 3.27 17.42 -28.64
C GLY A 137 3.53 18.94 -28.60
N TYR A 138 2.73 19.76 -29.29
CA TYR A 138 2.80 21.22 -29.24
C TYR A 138 1.42 21.87 -29.02
N TYR A 139 1.39 23.04 -28.37
CA TYR A 139 0.18 23.82 -28.14
C TYR A 139 0.32 25.28 -28.61
N PHE A 140 -0.84 25.92 -28.81
CA PHE A 140 -0.93 27.28 -29.31
C PHE A 140 -0.68 28.31 -28.19
N PRO A 141 0.28 29.24 -28.33
CA PRO A 141 0.59 30.25 -27.32
C PRO A 141 -0.45 31.39 -27.29
N ALA A 142 -1.64 31.12 -26.75
CA ALA A 142 -2.77 32.06 -26.69
C ALA A 142 -2.45 33.48 -26.16
N PRO A 143 -1.59 33.69 -25.14
CA PRO A 143 -1.35 35.04 -24.59
C PRO A 143 -0.55 35.96 -25.52
N LYS A 144 0.17 35.41 -26.52
CA LYS A 144 1.09 36.19 -27.38
C LYS A 144 0.44 36.69 -28.67
N TYR A 145 -0.72 36.15 -29.04
CA TYR A 145 -1.40 36.45 -30.30
C TYR A 145 -2.74 37.12 -29.99
N VAL A 146 -2.73 38.45 -29.99
CA VAL A 146 -3.85 39.35 -29.61
C VAL A 146 -4.96 39.38 -30.69
N GLY A 147 -5.01 38.39 -31.59
CA GLY A 147 -5.83 38.41 -32.79
C GLY A 147 -7.32 38.23 -32.52
N HIS A 148 -7.74 37.06 -32.05
CA HIS A 148 -9.16 36.76 -31.78
C HIS A 148 -9.30 35.79 -30.58
N PRO A 149 -9.98 36.19 -29.49
CA PRO A 149 -10.22 35.32 -28.35
C PRO A 149 -11.02 34.09 -28.80
N GLY A 150 -10.42 32.89 -28.71
CA GLY A 150 -11.07 31.61 -29.02
C GLY A 150 -10.52 30.83 -30.22
N THR A 151 -9.57 31.39 -30.99
CA THR A 151 -8.95 30.67 -32.12
C THR A 151 -7.58 30.08 -31.74
N ARG A 152 -7.40 28.75 -31.88
CA ARG A 152 -6.16 28.02 -31.55
C ARG A 152 -5.36 27.62 -32.80
N TYR A 153 -5.19 28.56 -33.72
CA TYR A 153 -4.46 28.33 -34.98
C TYR A 153 -3.89 29.65 -35.50
N PHE A 154 -2.86 29.57 -36.34
CA PHE A 154 -2.36 30.73 -37.06
C PHE A 154 -3.10 30.87 -38.40
N ASN A 155 -3.61 32.06 -38.68
CA ASN A 155 -4.33 32.35 -39.92
C ASN A 155 -3.34 32.44 -41.09
N GLY A 156 -3.58 31.66 -42.15
CA GLY A 156 -2.73 31.63 -43.35
C GLY A 156 -2.62 32.98 -44.03
N VAL A 157 -3.66 33.82 -44.01
CA VAL A 157 -3.63 35.17 -44.62
C VAL A 157 -2.56 36.04 -43.97
N ILE A 158 -2.49 36.04 -42.63
CA ILE A 158 -1.50 36.82 -41.88
C ILE A 158 -0.09 36.30 -42.13
N ILE A 159 0.07 34.96 -42.21
CA ILE A 159 1.37 34.34 -42.46
C ILE A 159 1.87 34.71 -43.87
N GLU A 160 1.02 34.62 -44.89
CA GLU A 160 1.39 34.99 -46.26
C GLU A 160 1.76 36.47 -46.36
N GLU A 161 1.05 37.37 -45.68
CA GLU A 161 1.37 38.81 -45.65
C GLU A 161 2.75 39.08 -45.00
N GLU A 162 3.01 38.48 -43.84
CA GLU A 162 4.30 38.62 -43.16
C GLU A 162 5.45 37.97 -43.94
N TYR A 163 5.17 36.86 -44.65
CA TYR A 163 6.13 36.22 -45.54
C TYR A 163 6.41 37.08 -46.78
N GLU A 164 5.40 37.77 -47.32
CA GLU A 164 5.60 38.70 -48.43
C GLU A 164 6.48 39.88 -48.01
N LYS A 165 6.29 40.43 -46.81
CA LYS A 165 7.18 41.45 -46.24
C LYS A 165 8.63 40.96 -46.15
N LEU A 166 8.83 39.69 -45.73
CA LEU A 166 10.14 39.05 -45.73
C LEU A 166 10.75 39.00 -47.15
N MET A 167 9.98 38.58 -48.15
CA MET A 167 10.47 38.51 -49.54
C MET A 167 10.79 39.89 -50.13
N GLN A 168 10.10 40.94 -49.68
CA GLN A 168 10.35 42.33 -50.07
C GLN A 168 11.49 43.00 -49.28
N GLY A 169 12.14 42.30 -48.35
CA GLY A 169 13.21 42.86 -47.51
C GLY A 169 12.71 43.88 -46.46
N LYS A 170 11.41 43.89 -46.17
CA LYS A 170 10.79 44.76 -45.16
C LYS A 170 10.86 44.11 -43.76
N PRO A 171 10.80 44.91 -42.68
CA PRO A 171 10.65 44.37 -41.33
C PRO A 171 9.39 43.49 -41.27
N ASN A 172 9.54 42.28 -40.74
CA ASN A 172 8.51 41.25 -40.71
C ASN A 172 8.59 40.44 -39.42
N ASN A 173 7.45 39.91 -38.99
CA ASN A 173 7.36 39.04 -37.83
C ASN A 173 7.66 37.58 -38.19
N TYR A 174 7.58 37.19 -39.47
CA TYR A 174 7.81 35.80 -39.91
C TYR A 174 9.23 35.29 -39.62
N SER A 175 10.24 36.17 -39.67
CA SER A 175 11.64 35.86 -39.38
C SER A 175 11.99 35.83 -37.89
N GLN A 176 11.12 36.36 -37.02
CA GLN A 176 11.35 36.38 -35.58
C GLN A 176 11.20 34.98 -34.96
N HIS A 177 12.05 34.68 -33.98
CA HIS A 177 12.01 33.41 -33.26
C HIS A 177 10.75 33.29 -32.39
N ASN A 178 10.11 32.12 -32.36
CA ASN A 178 8.83 31.85 -31.69
C ASN A 178 7.60 32.53 -32.31
N MET A 179 7.73 33.13 -33.50
CA MET A 179 6.60 33.68 -34.23
C MET A 179 6.04 32.65 -35.24
N PHE A 180 4.71 32.48 -35.25
CA PHE A 180 3.98 31.44 -35.99
C PHE A 180 4.43 30.01 -35.65
N GLU A 181 5.06 29.84 -34.49
CA GLU A 181 5.54 28.56 -33.94
C GLU A 181 4.71 28.19 -32.71
N CYS A 182 4.47 26.89 -32.54
CA CYS A 182 3.78 26.36 -31.37
C CYS A 182 4.78 26.01 -30.27
N LEU A 183 4.35 26.08 -29.02
CA LEU A 183 5.18 25.74 -27.87
C LEU A 183 5.08 24.25 -27.58
N ARG A 184 6.18 23.64 -27.14
CA ARG A 184 6.21 22.21 -26.80
C ARG A 184 5.39 21.96 -25.52
N CYS A 185 4.64 20.87 -25.51
CA CYS A 185 3.94 20.40 -24.33
C CYS A 185 4.90 20.05 -23.18
N ALA A 186 4.37 20.04 -21.96
CA ALA A 186 5.10 19.51 -20.80
C ALA A 186 5.48 18.03 -21.00
N GLU A 187 6.53 17.59 -20.31
CA GLU A 187 7.04 16.22 -20.44
C GLU A 187 5.94 15.19 -20.12
N GLY A 188 5.84 14.14 -20.96
CA GLY A 188 4.84 13.07 -20.80
C GLY A 188 3.44 13.36 -21.37
N CYS A 189 3.20 14.56 -21.91
CA CYS A 189 1.99 14.90 -22.65
C CYS A 189 2.11 14.51 -24.14
N ASP A 190 1.10 13.83 -24.69
CA ASP A 190 0.98 13.57 -26.13
C ASP A 190 0.26 14.72 -26.86
N GLU A 191 -0.76 15.28 -26.21
CA GLU A 191 -1.53 16.47 -26.63
C GLU A 191 -1.76 17.35 -25.41
N CYS A 192 -1.64 18.68 -25.57
CA CYS A 192 -1.84 19.64 -24.50
C CYS A 192 -2.48 20.93 -25.02
N ILE A 193 -3.16 21.65 -24.12
CA ILE A 193 -3.80 22.92 -24.39
C ILE A 193 -2.89 24.09 -23.99
N ASP A 194 -2.12 23.88 -22.93
CA ASP A 194 -1.26 24.84 -22.26
C ASP A 194 0.01 24.17 -21.72
N SER A 195 0.80 24.91 -20.95
CA SER A 195 1.99 24.40 -20.28
C SER A 195 1.68 23.61 -19.00
N SER A 196 0.44 23.15 -18.79
CA SER A 196 0.09 22.37 -17.60
C SER A 196 0.83 21.01 -17.59
N PRO A 197 1.29 20.54 -16.41
CA PRO A 197 2.02 19.29 -16.32
C PRO A 197 1.08 18.10 -16.48
N CYS A 198 1.44 17.15 -17.36
CA CYS A 198 0.70 15.88 -17.47
C CYS A 198 1.21 14.81 -16.50
N ILE A 199 2.36 14.99 -15.85
CA ILE A 199 2.94 14.04 -14.90
C ILE A 199 2.81 14.61 -13.48
N ALA A 200 2.37 13.77 -12.54
CA ALA A 200 2.26 14.15 -11.13
C ALA A 200 3.63 14.58 -10.56
N SER A 201 3.73 15.83 -10.10
CA SER A 201 4.92 16.33 -9.40
C SER A 201 4.97 15.75 -7.99
N LEU A 202 6.07 15.08 -7.67
CA LEU A 202 6.30 14.49 -6.37
C LEU A 202 6.76 15.55 -5.36
N ASN A 203 6.18 15.56 -4.16
CA ASN A 203 6.61 16.45 -3.10
C ASN A 203 7.89 15.93 -2.43
N TRP A 204 9.04 16.19 -3.05
CA TRP A 204 10.34 15.71 -2.58
C TRP A 204 10.70 16.20 -1.17
N VAL A 205 10.25 17.38 -0.77
CA VAL A 205 10.45 17.92 0.59
C VAL A 205 9.74 17.03 1.62
N LEU A 206 8.45 16.78 1.44
CA LEU A 206 7.65 15.93 2.33
C LEU A 206 8.22 14.50 2.41
N ARG A 207 8.56 13.92 1.25
CA ARG A 207 9.17 12.59 1.19
C ARG A 207 10.50 12.52 1.93
N SER A 208 11.33 13.55 1.79
CA SER A 208 12.64 13.59 2.45
C SER A 208 12.50 13.71 3.97
N ILE A 209 11.53 14.49 4.46
CA ILE A 209 11.22 14.57 5.90
C ILE A 209 10.82 13.19 6.45
N ILE A 210 9.88 12.51 5.79
CA ILE A 210 9.41 11.18 6.18
C ILE A 210 10.54 10.15 6.16
N LEU A 211 11.41 10.20 5.15
CA LEU A 211 12.58 9.33 5.04
C LEU A 211 13.55 9.57 6.20
N VAL A 212 13.88 10.82 6.51
CA VAL A 212 14.78 11.16 7.62
C VAL A 212 14.23 10.64 8.95
N LEU A 213 12.94 10.84 9.23
CA LEU A 213 12.28 10.30 10.43
C LEU A 213 12.39 8.77 10.50
N SER A 214 12.21 8.09 9.38
CA SER A 214 12.35 6.62 9.30
C SER A 214 13.80 6.17 9.53
N LEU A 215 14.77 6.91 8.99
CA LEU A 215 16.20 6.63 9.16
C LEU A 215 16.67 6.82 10.62
N VAL A 216 16.11 7.79 11.35
CA VAL A 216 16.39 7.95 12.79
C VAL A 216 16.02 6.68 13.55
N ILE A 217 14.84 6.11 13.28
CA ILE A 217 14.40 4.88 13.95
C ILE A 217 15.28 3.69 13.56
N ILE A 218 15.64 3.56 12.28
CA ILE A 218 16.60 2.56 11.81
C ILE A 218 17.94 2.70 12.55
N GLY A 219 18.43 3.93 12.73
CA GLY A 219 19.66 4.22 13.47
C GLY A 219 19.60 3.82 14.95
N CYS A 220 18.41 3.83 15.56
CA CYS A 220 18.20 3.38 16.94
C CYS A 220 18.18 1.83 17.07
N LEU A 221 17.87 1.07 16.00
CA LEU A 221 17.77 -0.39 16.08
C LEU A 221 19.08 -1.09 16.48
N PRO A 222 20.27 -0.72 15.93
CA PRO A 222 21.55 -1.26 16.39
C PRO A 222 21.80 -1.03 17.88
N LEU A 223 21.42 0.14 18.42
CA LEU A 223 21.55 0.43 19.85
C LEU A 223 20.68 -0.50 20.69
N VAL A 224 19.45 -0.77 20.25
CA VAL A 224 18.55 -1.75 20.89
C VAL A 224 19.16 -3.15 20.85
N VAL A 225 19.71 -3.58 19.71
CA VAL A 225 20.38 -4.88 19.59
C VAL A 225 21.59 -4.96 20.53
N PHE A 226 22.43 -3.92 20.56
CA PHE A 226 23.58 -3.84 21.47
C PHE A 226 23.14 -3.90 22.94
N PHE A 227 22.11 -3.14 23.33
CA PHE A 227 21.52 -3.18 24.66
C PHE A 227 21.06 -4.60 25.04
N THR A 228 20.35 -5.30 24.14
CA THR A 228 19.90 -6.68 24.41
C THR A 228 21.05 -7.68 24.55
N TRP A 229 22.18 -7.43 23.88
CA TRP A 229 23.36 -8.28 23.98
C TRP A 229 24.12 -8.03 25.30
N LYS A 230 24.38 -6.76 25.63
CA LYS A 230 25.09 -6.35 26.85
C LYS A 230 24.34 -6.76 28.12
N TYR A 231 23.05 -6.44 28.20
CA TYR A 231 22.21 -6.69 29.37
C TYR A 231 21.50 -8.04 29.33
N GLY A 232 21.80 -8.89 28.34
CA GLY A 232 21.18 -10.22 28.18
C GLY A 232 21.45 -11.19 29.34
N HIS A 233 22.45 -10.90 30.18
CA HIS A 233 22.78 -11.68 31.37
C HIS A 233 21.83 -11.41 32.56
N LEU A 234 21.21 -10.22 32.61
CA LEU A 234 20.29 -9.82 33.67
C LEU A 234 19.03 -10.68 33.64
N LYS A 235 18.51 -11.06 34.82
CA LYS A 235 17.34 -11.94 34.96
C LYS A 235 16.14 -11.45 34.15
N VAL A 236 15.91 -10.13 34.10
CA VAL A 236 14.78 -9.49 33.39
C VAL A 236 14.84 -9.69 31.87
N VAL A 237 16.03 -9.52 31.27
CA VAL A 237 16.24 -9.65 29.81
C VAL A 237 16.40 -11.12 29.43
N ARG A 238 17.07 -11.91 30.27
CA ARG A 238 17.23 -13.36 30.09
C ARG A 238 15.90 -14.11 30.08
N ALA A 239 14.95 -13.72 30.93
CA ALA A 239 13.61 -14.31 30.97
C ALA A 239 12.80 -14.04 29.68
N ALA A 240 13.07 -12.92 29.01
CA ALA A 240 12.36 -12.48 27.80
C ALA A 240 12.85 -13.14 26.50
N SER A 241 13.81 -14.07 26.59
CA SER A 241 14.50 -14.73 25.46
C SER A 241 15.22 -13.72 24.53
N PRO A 242 16.47 -13.32 24.86
CA PRO A 242 17.23 -12.31 24.10
C PRO A 242 17.42 -12.63 22.61
N ALA A 243 17.36 -13.92 22.23
CA ALA A 243 17.41 -14.32 20.83
C ALA A 243 16.17 -13.84 20.04
N LEU A 244 14.96 -13.96 20.61
CA LEU A 244 13.73 -13.52 19.94
C LEU A 244 13.64 -11.99 19.86
N LEU A 245 14.10 -11.27 20.88
CA LEU A 245 14.15 -9.81 20.87
C LEU A 245 15.02 -9.27 19.73
N ARG A 246 16.19 -9.87 19.51
CA ARG A 246 17.07 -9.52 18.38
C ARG A 246 16.43 -9.82 17.03
N VAL A 247 15.66 -10.91 16.91
CA VAL A 247 14.93 -11.22 15.67
C VAL A 247 13.78 -10.23 15.43
N ILE A 248 13.07 -9.79 16.48
CA ILE A 248 12.05 -8.75 16.35
C ILE A 248 12.68 -7.43 15.88
N ALA A 249 13.84 -7.04 16.41
CA ALA A 249 14.55 -5.85 15.95
C ALA A 249 15.00 -5.98 14.47
N LEU A 250 15.44 -7.17 14.04
CA LEU A 250 15.77 -7.45 12.64
C LEU A 250 14.54 -7.37 11.72
N GLY A 251 13.40 -7.91 12.16
CA GLY A 251 12.14 -7.78 11.42
C GLY A 251 11.72 -6.32 11.28
N ALA A 252 11.86 -5.52 12.35
CA ALA A 252 11.56 -4.09 12.33
C ALA A 252 12.46 -3.35 11.32
N PHE A 253 13.74 -3.70 11.24
CA PHE A 253 14.64 -3.17 10.21
C PHE A 253 14.12 -3.44 8.79
N PHE A 254 13.69 -4.67 8.48
CA PHE A 254 13.16 -4.98 7.15
C PHE A 254 11.86 -4.23 6.83
N ILE A 255 10.94 -4.09 7.80
CA ILE A 255 9.73 -3.29 7.59
C ILE A 255 10.10 -1.82 7.34
N TYR A 256 11.02 -1.25 8.12
CA TYR A 256 11.47 0.12 7.92
C TYR A 256 12.24 0.34 6.62
N ALA A 257 13.00 -0.66 6.15
CA ALA A 257 13.70 -0.62 4.87
C ALA A 257 12.71 -0.44 3.68
N THR A 258 11.44 -0.84 3.83
CA THR A 258 10.42 -0.57 2.80
C THR A 258 10.23 0.92 2.54
N MET A 259 10.43 1.79 3.55
CA MET A 259 10.35 3.25 3.37
C MET A 259 11.46 3.80 2.49
N ILE A 260 12.64 3.19 2.53
CA ILE A 260 13.77 3.53 1.66
C ILE A 260 13.46 3.11 0.22
N VAL A 261 12.91 1.91 0.04
CA VAL A 261 12.56 1.39 -1.29
C VAL A 261 11.42 2.17 -1.96
N MET A 262 10.49 2.72 -1.17
CA MET A 262 9.37 3.53 -1.67
C MET A 262 9.71 5.01 -1.94
N TYR A 263 10.88 5.49 -1.50
CA TYR A 263 11.32 6.87 -1.70
C TYR A 263 11.53 7.25 -3.19
N PRO A 264 12.32 6.49 -3.99
CA PRO A 264 12.53 6.80 -5.40
C PRO A 264 11.28 6.51 -6.26
N LYS A 265 11.33 6.95 -7.53
CA LYS A 265 10.29 6.60 -8.52
C LYS A 265 10.19 5.07 -8.67
N PRO A 266 8.97 4.52 -8.76
CA PRO A 266 8.79 3.08 -8.80
C PRO A 266 9.38 2.48 -10.07
N ASN A 267 10.18 1.45 -9.89
CA ASN A 267 10.70 0.57 -10.93
C ASN A 267 10.38 -0.89 -10.57
N VAL A 268 10.60 -1.82 -11.51
CA VAL A 268 10.34 -3.26 -11.32
C VAL A 268 11.02 -3.79 -10.05
N ILE A 269 12.29 -3.43 -9.82
CA ILE A 269 13.07 -3.91 -8.66
C ILE A 269 12.50 -3.39 -7.34
N THR A 270 12.12 -2.11 -7.26
CA THR A 270 11.53 -1.50 -6.07
C THR A 270 10.15 -2.08 -5.77
N CYS A 271 9.34 -2.40 -6.80
CA CYS A 271 8.06 -3.09 -6.60
C CYS A 271 8.27 -4.49 -5.99
N ILE A 272 9.27 -5.24 -6.46
CA ILE A 272 9.63 -6.56 -5.87
C ILE A 272 10.13 -6.39 -4.44
N ALA A 273 11.17 -5.57 -4.25
CA ALA A 273 11.86 -5.42 -2.98
C ALA A 273 10.91 -4.93 -1.88
N ARG A 274 9.98 -4.02 -2.20
CA ARG A 274 8.96 -3.50 -1.26
C ARG A 274 8.12 -4.63 -0.68
N VAL A 275 7.61 -5.53 -1.51
CA VAL A 275 6.78 -6.67 -1.07
C VAL A 275 7.61 -7.63 -0.23
N TRP A 276 8.78 -8.04 -0.75
CA TRP A 276 9.65 -9.00 -0.07
C TRP A 276 10.08 -8.52 1.32
N LEU A 277 10.55 -7.28 1.43
CA LEU A 277 10.99 -6.69 2.70
C LEU A 277 9.84 -6.59 3.70
N ARG A 278 8.63 -6.21 3.25
CA ARG A 278 7.46 -6.13 4.12
C ARG A 278 7.06 -7.50 4.67
N GLU A 279 6.91 -8.49 3.80
CA GLU A 279 6.43 -9.83 4.18
C GLU A 279 7.45 -10.58 5.07
N ILE A 280 8.74 -10.46 4.74
CA ILE A 280 9.82 -11.01 5.57
C ILE A 280 9.87 -10.29 6.92
N GLY A 281 9.80 -8.96 6.90
CA GLY A 281 9.81 -8.14 8.10
C GLY A 281 8.65 -8.47 9.04
N PHE A 282 7.43 -8.53 8.52
CA PHE A 282 6.22 -8.92 9.25
C PHE A 282 6.33 -10.33 9.84
N SER A 283 6.80 -11.28 9.04
CA SER A 283 6.98 -12.67 9.48
C SER A 283 8.01 -12.80 10.60
N LEU A 284 9.08 -12.00 10.58
CA LEU A 284 10.09 -11.99 11.64
C LEU A 284 9.58 -11.30 12.92
N THR A 285 8.95 -10.12 12.81
CA THR A 285 8.43 -9.39 13.97
C THR A 285 7.28 -10.14 14.63
N TYR A 286 6.18 -10.33 13.90
CA TYR A 286 4.96 -10.89 14.45
C TYR A 286 5.03 -12.41 14.55
N GLY A 287 5.78 -13.11 13.69
CA GLY A 287 6.04 -14.55 13.87
C GLY A 287 6.80 -14.85 15.15
N ALA A 288 7.83 -14.07 15.50
CA ALA A 288 8.56 -14.22 16.76
C ALA A 288 7.66 -13.93 17.97
N LEU A 289 6.82 -12.88 17.91
CA LEU A 289 5.83 -12.57 18.96
C LEU A 289 4.80 -13.68 19.15
N MET A 290 4.30 -14.24 18.05
CA MET A 290 3.34 -15.34 18.12
C MET A 290 3.96 -16.61 18.69
N LEU A 291 5.18 -16.96 18.31
CA LEU A 291 5.87 -18.12 18.88
C LEU A 291 6.16 -17.93 20.38
N LYS A 292 6.51 -16.70 20.79
CA LYS A 292 6.66 -16.35 22.20
C LYS A 292 5.34 -16.51 22.97
N THR A 293 4.25 -15.96 22.45
CA THR A 293 2.91 -16.09 23.05
C THR A 293 2.41 -17.54 23.05
N TRP A 294 2.70 -18.30 21.98
CA TRP A 294 2.37 -19.72 21.88
C TRP A 294 3.09 -20.55 22.93
N ARG A 295 4.41 -20.35 23.12
CA ARG A 295 5.19 -21.00 24.20
C ARG A 295 4.52 -20.76 25.55
N ILE A 296 4.14 -19.51 25.83
CA ILE A 296 3.45 -19.15 27.08
C ILE A 296 2.12 -19.92 27.18
N SER A 297 1.31 -19.92 26.13
CA SER A 297 0.02 -20.65 26.12
C SER A 297 0.16 -22.15 26.40
N VAL A 298 1.23 -22.79 25.91
CA VAL A 298 1.51 -24.21 26.13
C VAL A 298 1.91 -24.45 27.58
N ILE A 299 2.79 -23.62 28.14
CA ILE A 299 3.24 -23.73 29.54
C ILE A 299 2.04 -23.63 30.49
N PHE A 300 1.10 -22.71 30.25
CA PHE A 300 -0.09 -22.55 31.10
C PHE A 300 -1.17 -23.62 30.88
N ARG A 301 -1.21 -24.29 29.71
CA ARG A 301 -2.20 -25.33 29.42
C ARG A 301 -1.86 -26.68 30.04
N VAL A 302 -0.58 -26.99 30.21
CA VAL A 302 -0.16 -28.27 30.81
C VAL A 302 -0.40 -28.22 32.32
N ARG A 303 -1.55 -28.74 32.77
CA ARG A 303 -1.99 -28.83 34.17
C ARG A 303 -1.18 -29.80 35.05
N SER A 304 -0.03 -30.26 34.58
CA SER A 304 0.75 -31.36 35.18
C SER A 304 2.15 -30.89 35.54
N ALA A 305 2.65 -31.30 36.70
CA ALA A 305 3.93 -30.91 37.30
C ALA A 305 5.20 -31.32 36.51
N LYS A 306 5.06 -31.77 35.26
CA LYS A 306 6.19 -32.01 34.36
C LYS A 306 6.50 -30.72 33.60
N VAL A 307 7.47 -29.97 34.10
CA VAL A 307 7.96 -28.73 33.47
C VAL A 307 8.49 -29.04 32.06
N VAL A 308 7.71 -28.69 31.03
CA VAL A 308 8.15 -28.78 29.63
C VAL A 308 9.11 -27.63 29.36
N LYS A 309 10.41 -27.90 29.41
CA LYS A 309 11.45 -26.93 29.06
C LYS A 309 11.58 -26.82 27.53
N ILE A 310 10.86 -25.87 26.94
CA ILE A 310 11.02 -25.52 25.52
C ILE A 310 12.22 -24.57 25.39
N THR A 311 13.21 -24.93 24.58
CA THR A 311 14.44 -24.16 24.38
C THR A 311 14.24 -23.07 23.32
N ASP A 312 14.92 -21.93 23.45
CA ASP A 312 14.87 -20.85 22.44
C ASP A 312 15.32 -21.32 21.05
N LYS A 313 16.26 -22.27 20.97
CA LYS A 313 16.69 -22.90 19.70
C LYS A 313 15.53 -23.58 18.96
N ASP A 314 14.60 -24.20 19.69
CA ASP A 314 13.42 -24.84 19.08
C ASP A 314 12.43 -23.81 18.55
N LEU A 315 12.30 -22.66 19.22
CA LEU A 315 11.49 -21.54 18.75
C LEU A 315 12.11 -20.93 17.49
N LEU A 316 13.42 -20.69 17.47
CA LEU A 316 14.12 -20.18 16.30
C LEU A 316 14.02 -21.17 15.11
N LYS A 317 14.09 -22.49 15.36
CA LYS A 317 13.89 -23.50 14.31
C LYS A 317 12.48 -23.45 13.72
N ARG A 318 11.44 -23.29 14.56
CA ARG A 318 10.05 -23.13 14.11
C ARG A 318 9.85 -21.83 13.35
N LEU A 319 10.49 -20.74 13.79
CA LEU A 319 10.46 -19.46 13.08
C LEU A 319 11.15 -19.58 11.72
N GLY A 320 12.33 -20.23 11.65
CA GLY A 320 13.03 -20.48 10.39
C GLY A 320 12.19 -21.31 9.41
N LEU A 321 11.47 -22.32 9.90
CA LEU A 321 10.52 -23.07 9.07
C LEU A 321 9.39 -22.19 8.53
N MET A 322 8.81 -21.33 9.38
CA MET A 322 7.79 -20.34 8.94
C MET A 322 8.34 -19.41 7.86
N MET A 323 9.55 -18.87 8.06
CA MET A 323 10.22 -18.01 7.08
C MET A 323 10.50 -18.72 5.76
N ALA A 324 10.90 -19.99 5.80
CA ALA A 324 11.14 -20.78 4.59
C ALA A 324 9.85 -20.98 3.78
N VAL A 325 8.72 -21.24 4.46
CA VAL A 325 7.41 -21.37 3.81
C VAL A 325 6.98 -20.04 3.19
N VAL A 326 7.08 -18.93 3.93
CA VAL A 326 6.73 -17.59 3.40
C VAL A 326 7.63 -17.22 2.22
N GLY A 327 8.94 -17.45 2.34
CA GLY A 327 9.92 -17.20 1.28
C GLY A 327 9.65 -18.03 0.02
N LEU A 328 9.25 -19.29 0.17
CA LEU A 328 8.86 -20.14 -0.96
C LEU A 328 7.60 -19.60 -1.66
N ILE A 329 6.58 -19.21 -0.91
CA ILE A 329 5.34 -18.63 -1.48
C ILE A 329 5.66 -17.31 -2.19
N MET A 330 6.52 -16.45 -1.62
CA MET A 330 6.98 -15.21 -2.24
C MET A 330 7.75 -15.46 -3.54
N LEU A 331 8.62 -16.47 -3.55
CA LEU A 331 9.36 -16.88 -4.74
C LEU A 331 8.41 -17.35 -5.84
N ILE A 332 7.46 -18.21 -5.51
CA ILE A 332 6.43 -18.68 -6.47
C ILE A 332 5.66 -17.48 -7.03
N ARG A 333 5.20 -16.55 -6.19
CA ARG A 333 4.52 -15.32 -6.66
C ARG A 333 5.39 -14.54 -7.64
N THR A 334 6.66 -14.32 -7.31
CA THR A 334 7.58 -13.53 -8.13
C THR A 334 7.87 -14.19 -9.49
N LEU A 335 7.88 -15.53 -9.53
CA LEU A 335 8.08 -16.30 -10.76
C LEU A 335 6.82 -16.41 -11.63
N VAL A 336 5.64 -16.62 -11.02
CA VAL A 336 4.37 -16.81 -11.74
C VAL A 336 3.78 -15.50 -12.24
N ASN A 337 3.88 -14.42 -11.45
CA ASN A 337 3.36 -13.11 -11.81
C ASN A 337 4.35 -12.02 -11.37
N PRO A 338 5.41 -11.77 -12.17
CA PRO A 338 6.40 -10.75 -11.86
C PRO A 338 5.73 -9.37 -11.81
N PRO A 339 5.98 -8.57 -10.76
CA PRO A 339 5.39 -7.24 -10.67
C PRO A 339 5.96 -6.33 -11.77
N TYR A 340 5.09 -5.54 -12.37
CA TYR A 340 5.42 -4.57 -13.42
C TYR A 340 4.94 -3.18 -13.00
N VAL A 341 5.43 -2.13 -13.67
CA VAL A 341 5.03 -0.75 -13.39
C VAL A 341 3.91 -0.36 -14.36
N ILE A 342 2.86 0.28 -13.86
CA ILE A 342 1.76 0.82 -14.68
C ILE A 342 1.70 2.34 -14.57
N VAL A 343 1.25 2.98 -15.65
CA VAL A 343 0.90 4.41 -15.64
C VAL A 343 -0.53 4.54 -15.17
N GLY A 344 -0.73 4.92 -13.90
CA GLY A 344 -2.03 5.28 -13.37
C GLY A 344 -2.34 6.76 -13.55
N ARG A 345 -3.59 7.14 -13.28
CA ARG A 345 -4.06 8.53 -13.31
C ARG A 345 -4.50 8.98 -11.92
N THR A 346 -4.04 10.14 -11.50
CA THR A 346 -4.49 10.83 -10.28
C THR A 346 -5.90 11.42 -10.48
N ALA A 347 -6.56 11.84 -9.40
CA ALA A 347 -7.84 12.58 -9.44
C ALA A 347 -7.81 13.80 -10.39
N ASP A 348 -6.66 14.46 -10.49
CA ASP A 348 -6.42 15.60 -11.40
C ASP A 348 -6.06 15.17 -12.84
N ASN A 349 -6.25 13.90 -13.20
CA ASN A 349 -5.88 13.29 -14.50
C ASN A 349 -4.38 13.28 -14.85
N LEU A 350 -3.50 13.52 -13.87
CA LEU A 350 -2.05 13.44 -14.08
C LEU A 350 -1.58 11.98 -14.15
N LYS A 351 -0.68 11.68 -15.11
CA LYS A 351 -0.01 10.39 -15.30
C LYS A 351 1.01 10.19 -14.17
N THR A 352 1.01 9.02 -13.54
CA THR A 352 2.02 8.64 -12.54
C THR A 352 2.34 7.16 -12.63
N ASP A 353 3.61 6.84 -12.43
CA ASP A 353 4.06 5.45 -12.36
C ASP A 353 3.71 4.88 -10.99
N LEU A 354 3.07 3.71 -10.97
CA LEU A 354 2.61 3.02 -9.77
C LEU A 354 2.88 1.52 -9.88
N CYS A 355 3.15 0.87 -8.75
CA CYS A 355 3.12 -0.59 -8.67
C CYS A 355 1.65 -1.04 -8.49
N PRO A 356 1.05 -1.80 -9.43
CA PRO A 356 -0.33 -2.23 -9.32
C PRO A 356 -0.52 -3.21 -8.16
N THR A 357 -1.65 -3.10 -7.46
CA THR A 357 -2.06 -4.06 -6.43
C THR A 357 -2.88 -5.19 -7.07
N GLY A 358 -2.25 -6.34 -7.23
CA GLY A 358 -2.84 -7.50 -7.89
C GLY A 358 -3.68 -8.37 -6.95
N TRP A 359 -4.17 -9.49 -7.49
CA TRP A 359 -4.81 -10.54 -6.70
C TRP A 359 -3.87 -11.17 -5.67
N TRP A 360 -2.59 -11.34 -6.02
CA TRP A 360 -1.57 -11.86 -5.11
C TRP A 360 -1.40 -10.98 -3.86
N ASP A 361 -1.37 -9.65 -4.01
CA ASP A 361 -1.23 -8.75 -2.87
C ASP A 361 -2.43 -8.83 -1.93
N ARG A 362 -3.65 -8.95 -2.48
CA ARG A 362 -4.86 -9.19 -1.67
C ARG A 362 -4.82 -10.53 -0.95
N PHE A 363 -4.32 -11.57 -1.61
CA PHE A 363 -4.14 -12.89 -0.99
C PHE A 363 -3.18 -12.82 0.20
N PHE A 364 -2.05 -12.10 0.07
CA PHE A 364 -1.13 -11.90 1.19
C PHE A 364 -1.75 -11.09 2.32
N SER A 365 -2.46 -9.99 2.02
CA SER A 365 -3.22 -9.25 3.04
C SER A 365 -4.23 -10.14 3.78
N ILE A 366 -4.93 -11.04 3.09
CA ILE A 366 -5.87 -11.98 3.73
C ILE A 366 -5.13 -12.96 4.64
N LEU A 367 -3.99 -13.51 4.20
CA LEU A 367 -3.16 -14.39 5.03
C LEU A 367 -2.61 -13.66 6.26
N GLU A 368 -2.18 -12.41 6.12
CA GLU A 368 -1.72 -11.54 7.20
C GLU A 368 -2.81 -11.38 8.28
N VAL A 369 -4.03 -11.04 7.86
CA VAL A 369 -5.19 -10.89 8.75
C VAL A 369 -5.55 -12.22 9.44
N LEU A 370 -5.60 -13.34 8.71
CA LEU A 370 -5.87 -14.65 9.29
C LEU A 370 -4.81 -15.06 10.33
N PHE A 371 -3.55 -14.78 10.05
CA PHE A 371 -2.44 -15.00 10.97
C PHE A 371 -2.59 -14.18 12.26
N LEU A 372 -2.97 -12.91 12.14
CA LEU A 372 -3.23 -12.04 13.28
C LEU A 372 -4.47 -12.47 14.08
N VAL A 373 -5.54 -12.94 13.43
CA VAL A 373 -6.72 -13.51 14.11
C VAL A 373 -6.33 -14.74 14.95
N TRP A 374 -5.50 -15.62 14.40
CA TRP A 374 -4.95 -16.73 15.19
C TRP A 374 -4.10 -16.22 16.37
N GLY A 375 -3.33 -15.16 16.16
CA GLY A 375 -2.59 -14.47 17.21
C GLY A 375 -3.45 -13.89 18.33
N ILE A 376 -4.57 -13.27 17.99
CA ILE A 376 -5.59 -12.79 18.95
C ILE A 376 -6.10 -13.95 19.80
N ARG A 377 -6.42 -15.09 19.17
CA ARG A 377 -6.85 -16.30 19.88
C ARG A 377 -5.80 -16.78 20.89
N LEU A 378 -4.51 -16.71 20.55
CA LEU A 378 -3.43 -17.01 21.50
C LEU A 378 -3.35 -15.99 22.65
N CYS A 379 -3.48 -14.70 22.35
CA CYS A 379 -3.49 -13.63 23.36
C CYS A 379 -4.62 -13.83 24.38
N ILE A 380 -5.81 -14.21 23.92
CA ILE A 380 -6.97 -14.49 24.79
C ILE A 380 -6.70 -15.66 25.74
N VAL A 381 -6.02 -16.71 25.27
CA VAL A 381 -5.65 -17.86 26.11
C VAL A 381 -4.64 -17.46 27.19
N VAL A 382 -3.70 -16.57 26.86
CA VAL A 382 -2.63 -16.14 27.77
C VAL A 382 -3.04 -15.00 28.71
N ARG A 383 -4.13 -14.27 28.44
CA ARG A 383 -4.51 -13.06 29.22
C ARG A 383 -4.64 -13.24 30.74
N LYS A 384 -4.95 -14.47 31.20
CA LYS A 384 -5.12 -14.79 32.62
C LYS A 384 -3.86 -15.38 33.26
N ALA A 385 -2.79 -15.56 32.50
CA ALA A 385 -1.51 -15.99 33.04
C ALA A 385 -0.96 -14.88 33.97
N PRO A 386 -0.66 -15.19 35.24
CA PRO A 386 0.12 -14.30 36.09
C PRO A 386 1.55 -14.30 35.56
N SER A 387 1.84 -13.44 34.58
CA SER A 387 3.22 -13.18 34.22
C SER A 387 3.81 -12.29 35.33
N GLU A 388 4.88 -12.75 35.98
CA GLU A 388 5.68 -12.06 37.01
C GLU A 388 6.00 -10.59 36.65
N PHE A 389 5.85 -10.22 35.39
CA PHE A 389 5.92 -8.87 34.86
C PHE A 389 4.78 -8.71 33.85
N ASN A 390 4.11 -7.55 33.78
CA ASN A 390 3.01 -7.22 32.84
C ASN A 390 3.36 -7.33 31.33
N GLU A 391 4.44 -8.01 30.98
CA GLU A 391 4.97 -8.27 29.64
C GLU A 391 3.95 -8.90 28.69
N SER A 392 3.16 -9.88 29.16
CA SER A 392 2.15 -10.56 28.33
C SER A 392 1.05 -9.60 27.85
N ARG A 393 0.71 -8.59 28.66
CA ARG A 393 -0.26 -7.54 28.32
C ARG A 393 0.28 -6.64 27.22
N PHE A 394 1.53 -6.19 27.31
CA PHE A 394 2.17 -5.33 26.30
C PHE A 394 2.27 -6.03 24.94
N MET A 395 2.64 -7.32 24.92
CA MET A 395 2.64 -8.11 23.69
C MET A 395 1.24 -8.23 23.07
N SER A 396 0.22 -8.45 23.91
CA SER A 396 -1.17 -8.53 23.46
C SER A 396 -1.66 -7.21 22.87
N MET A 397 -1.33 -6.07 23.50
CA MET A 397 -1.69 -4.74 22.99
C MET A 397 -1.04 -4.45 21.63
N ALA A 398 0.22 -4.86 21.43
CA ALA A 398 0.87 -4.71 20.14
C ALA A 398 0.19 -5.53 19.03
N ILE A 399 -0.22 -6.77 19.34
CA ILE A 399 -0.95 -7.64 18.40
C ILE A 399 -2.33 -7.08 18.06
N TYR A 400 -3.06 -6.57 19.05
CA TYR A 400 -4.36 -5.93 18.82
C TYR A 400 -4.24 -4.67 17.97
N ASN A 401 -3.23 -3.84 18.26
CA ASN A 401 -2.97 -2.61 17.52
C ASN A 401 -2.66 -2.90 16.03
N GLU A 402 -1.76 -3.84 15.76
CA GLU A 402 -1.47 -4.29 14.38
C GLU A 402 -2.73 -4.80 13.68
N PHE A 403 -3.51 -5.67 14.33
CA PHE A 403 -4.73 -6.23 13.73
C PHE A 403 -5.74 -5.14 13.35
N ILE A 404 -6.03 -4.21 14.25
CA ILE A 404 -7.00 -3.13 14.02
C ILE A 404 -6.52 -2.23 12.89
N LEU A 405 -5.25 -1.82 12.91
CA LEU A 405 -4.69 -0.92 11.90
C LEU A 405 -4.57 -1.59 10.53
N SER A 406 -4.13 -2.86 10.47
CA SER A 406 -4.03 -3.61 9.22
C SER A 406 -5.42 -3.81 8.60
N VAL A 407 -6.44 -4.18 9.38
CA VAL A 407 -7.82 -4.28 8.87
C VAL A 407 -8.33 -2.93 8.38
N PHE A 408 -8.15 -1.87 9.17
CA PHE A 408 -8.58 -0.52 8.78
C PHE A 408 -7.96 -0.09 7.44
N LEU A 409 -6.63 -0.22 7.28
CA LEU A 409 -5.96 0.22 6.07
C LEU A 409 -6.26 -0.64 4.85
N ASN A 410 -6.38 -1.96 5.00
CA ASN A 410 -6.77 -2.82 3.89
C ASN A 410 -8.18 -2.47 3.39
N VAL A 411 -9.11 -2.16 4.30
CA VAL A 411 -10.45 -1.68 3.94
C VAL A 411 -10.39 -0.29 3.31
N SER A 412 -9.67 0.66 3.92
CA SER A 412 -9.54 2.02 3.37
C SER A 412 -8.90 2.05 1.99
N MET A 413 -7.85 1.25 1.73
CA MET A 413 -7.21 1.18 0.41
C MET A 413 -8.11 0.60 -0.68
N PHE A 414 -9.07 -0.26 -0.32
CA PHE A 414 -10.08 -0.73 -1.27
C PHE A 414 -10.98 0.42 -1.77
N PHE A 415 -11.37 1.34 -0.89
CA PHE A 415 -12.19 2.51 -1.25
C PHE A 415 -11.39 3.66 -1.83
N LEU A 416 -10.14 3.86 -1.39
CA LEU A 416 -9.24 4.94 -1.83
C LEU A 416 -8.49 4.61 -3.13
N GLN A 417 -8.94 3.61 -3.89
CA GLN A 417 -8.31 3.22 -5.15
C GLN A 417 -8.42 4.33 -6.23
N SER A 418 -9.36 5.28 -6.06
CA SER A 418 -9.65 6.38 -7.00
C SER A 418 -8.63 7.55 -6.95
N PRO A 419 -8.23 8.08 -5.77
CA PRO A 419 -7.12 9.05 -5.69
C PRO A 419 -5.76 8.33 -5.61
N ALA A 420 -5.20 7.94 -6.76
CA ALA A 420 -3.90 7.26 -6.85
C ALA A 420 -2.67 8.18 -6.62
N ASN A 421 -2.73 9.06 -5.61
CA ASN A 421 -1.63 9.95 -5.25
C ASN A 421 -0.48 9.18 -4.58
N PRO A 422 0.71 9.09 -5.20
CA PRO A 422 1.82 8.30 -4.66
C PRO A 422 2.37 8.87 -3.34
N ASP A 423 2.26 10.19 -3.13
CA ASP A 423 2.64 10.84 -1.87
C ASP A 423 1.68 10.48 -0.73
N LEU A 424 0.37 10.45 -1.00
CA LEU A 424 -0.62 10.04 -0.01
C LEU A 424 -0.40 8.58 0.40
N GLN A 425 -0.13 7.70 -0.56
CA GLN A 425 0.23 6.31 -0.26
C GLN A 425 1.47 6.25 0.65
N TYR A 426 2.52 6.99 0.33
CA TYR A 426 3.73 7.04 1.15
C TYR A 426 3.47 7.49 2.59
N ILE A 427 2.63 8.52 2.78
CA ILE A 427 2.21 8.99 4.11
C ILE A 427 1.44 7.90 4.86
N ILE A 428 0.46 7.26 4.22
CA ILE A 428 -0.35 6.20 4.83
C ILE A 428 0.54 5.04 5.30
N PHE A 429 1.47 4.60 4.45
CA PHE A 429 2.41 3.53 4.78
C PHE A 429 3.34 3.93 5.92
N PHE A 430 3.86 5.15 5.92
CA PHE A 430 4.67 5.67 7.03
C PHE A 430 3.87 5.68 8.34
N CYS A 431 2.68 6.28 8.36
CA CYS A 431 1.81 6.34 9.53
C CYS A 431 1.49 4.94 10.05
N HIS A 432 1.19 3.99 9.17
CA HIS A 432 0.98 2.59 9.55
C HIS A 432 2.20 2.01 10.27
N THR A 433 3.37 2.09 9.63
CA THR A 433 4.61 1.54 10.17
C THR A 433 4.98 2.18 11.51
N GLN A 434 4.75 3.49 11.69
CA GLN A 434 4.95 4.15 12.96
C GLN A 434 3.99 3.64 14.03
N LEU A 435 2.69 3.64 13.74
CA LEU A 435 1.68 3.26 14.70
C LEU A 435 1.79 1.80 15.10
N THR A 436 2.32 0.91 14.25
CA THR A 436 2.46 -0.50 14.57
C THR A 436 3.85 -0.89 15.08
N VAL A 437 4.89 -0.66 14.28
CA VAL A 437 6.26 -1.14 14.59
C VAL A 437 6.90 -0.32 15.70
N THR A 438 6.79 1.02 15.69
CA THR A 438 7.36 1.86 16.76
C THR A 438 6.66 1.58 18.09
N THR A 439 5.34 1.46 18.07
CA THR A 439 4.55 1.10 19.25
C THR A 439 4.94 -0.28 19.79
N LEU A 440 5.12 -1.27 18.91
CA LEU A 440 5.60 -2.61 19.28
C LEU A 440 6.98 -2.56 19.95
N LEU A 441 7.93 -1.85 19.33
CA LEU A 441 9.28 -1.69 19.87
C LEU A 441 9.25 -0.97 21.22
N GLY A 442 8.47 0.10 21.34
CA GLY A 442 8.27 0.84 22.59
C GLY A 442 7.73 -0.06 23.70
N PHE A 443 6.64 -0.79 23.45
CA PHE A 443 6.04 -1.68 24.45
C PHE A 443 6.98 -2.78 24.94
N ILE A 444 7.80 -3.35 24.06
CA ILE A 444 8.70 -4.45 24.41
C ILE A 444 10.00 -3.95 25.01
N PHE A 445 10.65 -2.96 24.40
CA PHE A 445 11.97 -2.51 24.81
C PHE A 445 11.91 -1.47 25.92
N ALA A 446 10.97 -0.53 25.90
CA ALA A 446 10.89 0.50 26.96
C ALA A 446 10.55 -0.13 28.31
N SER A 447 9.63 -1.11 28.35
CA SER A 447 9.30 -1.82 29.58
C SER A 447 10.50 -2.59 30.16
N LYS A 448 11.43 -3.05 29.32
CA LYS A 448 12.65 -3.75 29.75
C LYS A 448 13.76 -2.78 30.14
N ALA A 449 13.97 -1.71 29.38
CA ALA A 449 14.92 -0.66 29.71
C ALA A 449 14.59 -0.02 31.06
N TYR A 450 13.32 0.32 31.31
CA TYR A 450 12.86 0.88 32.58
C TYR A 450 13.16 -0.03 33.78
N LEU A 451 12.90 -1.34 33.64
CA LEU A 451 13.19 -2.31 34.71
C LEU A 451 14.69 -2.55 34.94
N VAL A 452 15.52 -2.39 33.90
CA VAL A 452 16.98 -2.48 34.04
C VAL A 452 17.50 -1.25 34.77
N MET A 453 17.11 -0.04 34.37
CA MET A 453 17.54 1.21 35.02
C MET A 453 17.17 1.23 36.52
N ARG A 454 15.92 0.90 36.85
CA ARG A 454 15.50 0.80 38.26
C ARG A 454 16.18 -0.34 39.02
N GLY A 455 16.58 -1.40 38.31
CA GLY A 455 17.34 -2.51 38.88
C GLY A 455 18.80 -2.15 39.15
N GLU A 456 19.36 -1.19 38.40
CA GLU A 456 20.71 -0.65 38.63
C GLU A 456 20.69 0.29 39.84
N GLU A 457 19.69 1.18 39.95
CA GLU A 457 19.48 2.04 41.12
C GLU A 457 19.36 1.24 42.43
N ALA A 458 18.64 0.12 42.42
CA ALA A 458 18.51 -0.75 43.58
C ALA A 458 19.81 -1.53 43.92
N ASN A 459 20.69 -1.79 42.93
CA ASN A 459 21.99 -2.43 43.19
C ASN A 459 23.06 -1.42 43.61
N ASP A 460 22.95 -0.16 43.19
CA ASP A 460 23.84 0.93 43.59
C ASP A 460 23.51 1.44 45.00
N GLU A 461 22.23 1.45 45.43
CA GLU A 461 21.85 1.71 46.82
C GLU A 461 22.20 0.55 47.77
N ASP A 462 22.23 -0.70 47.28
CA ASP A 462 22.70 -1.88 48.04
C ASP A 462 24.26 -1.99 48.08
N GLY A 463 24.99 -1.03 47.48
CA GLY A 463 26.45 -0.92 47.55
C GLY A 463 27.00 -0.68 48.97
N HIS A 464 26.12 -0.41 49.93
CA HIS A 464 26.45 -0.29 51.35
C HIS A 464 25.46 -1.09 52.23
N VAL A 465 25.23 -2.38 51.97
CA VAL A 465 25.01 -3.43 53.00
C VAL A 465 24.86 -4.80 52.33
N LYS A 466 25.60 -5.78 52.85
CA LYS A 466 25.67 -7.15 52.31
C LYS A 466 24.34 -7.90 52.42
N SER A 467 23.93 -8.44 51.26
CA SER A 467 23.54 -9.83 51.02
C SER A 467 22.26 -10.41 51.64
N ILE A 468 21.61 -11.22 50.79
CA ILE A 468 20.54 -12.21 51.04
C ILE A 468 19.10 -11.67 51.01
N LYS A 469 18.49 -11.69 49.82
CA LYS A 469 17.02 -11.84 49.67
C LYS A 469 16.67 -13.06 48.82
N VAL A 470 16.19 -14.08 49.55
CA VAL A 470 15.36 -15.18 49.06
C VAL A 470 14.01 -14.57 48.65
N THR A 471 13.63 -14.75 47.38
CA THR A 471 12.33 -14.31 46.85
C THR A 471 11.31 -15.42 47.07
N GLY A 472 10.26 -15.15 47.84
CA GLY A 472 9.08 -15.99 47.93
C GLY A 472 7.92 -15.21 48.53
N GLY A 473 6.89 -14.90 47.73
CA GLY A 473 5.64 -14.37 48.27
C GLY A 473 4.86 -13.45 47.33
N SER A 474 3.97 -14.06 46.55
CA SER A 474 2.86 -13.44 45.83
C SER A 474 2.03 -12.54 46.76
N ARG A 475 1.74 -11.30 46.35
CA ARG A 475 0.68 -10.48 46.95
C ARG A 475 -0.57 -10.54 46.08
N MET A 476 -1.66 -11.02 46.64
CA MET A 476 -3.01 -10.86 46.09
C MET A 476 -3.81 -10.03 47.07
N PHE A 477 -4.18 -8.82 46.64
CA PHE A 477 -5.13 -7.96 47.34
C PHE A 477 -6.51 -8.61 47.31
N SER A 478 -7.13 -8.81 48.48
CA SER A 478 -8.57 -9.01 48.62
C SER A 478 -9.18 -7.73 49.16
N LYS A 479 -10.18 -7.23 48.45
CA LYS A 479 -10.99 -6.06 48.78
C LYS A 479 -12.40 -6.55 49.06
N GLN A 480 -12.85 -6.56 50.33
CA GLN A 480 -14.29 -6.56 50.63
C GLN A 480 -14.61 -6.07 52.07
N THR A 481 -15.06 -4.82 52.13
CA THR A 481 -16.26 -4.28 52.81
C THR A 481 -16.54 -4.60 54.29
N ARG A 482 -16.61 -3.55 55.14
CA ARG A 482 -17.85 -3.17 55.87
C ARG A 482 -17.81 -1.79 56.58
N ASN A 483 -18.96 -1.12 56.48
CA ASN A 483 -19.46 0.13 57.07
C ASN A 483 -19.03 0.52 58.50
N SER A 484 -18.91 1.83 58.76
CA SER A 484 -19.94 2.63 59.47
C SER A 484 -19.63 4.14 59.52
N ASN A 485 -20.59 4.95 59.04
CA ASN A 485 -21.02 6.32 59.43
C ASN A 485 -19.93 7.41 59.61
N LYS A 486 -19.98 8.61 58.99
CA LYS A 486 -21.01 9.66 59.17
C LYS A 486 -20.76 10.88 58.22
N ALA A 487 -21.82 11.29 57.54
CA ALA A 487 -22.26 12.65 57.12
C ALA A 487 -21.30 13.75 56.58
N ASN A 488 -21.56 14.09 55.31
CA ASN A 488 -21.88 15.43 54.72
C ASN A 488 -20.80 16.33 54.07
N ASN A 489 -20.96 16.44 52.72
CA ASN A 489 -20.84 17.56 51.77
C ASN A 489 -19.58 18.46 51.76
N SER A 490 -18.98 18.88 50.64
CA SER A 490 -19.06 18.60 49.20
C SER A 490 -17.92 19.38 48.51
N THR A 491 -17.52 18.94 47.29
CA THR A 491 -16.82 19.67 46.19
C THR A 491 -15.28 19.76 46.16
N PHE A 492 -14.72 18.96 45.23
CA PHE A 492 -13.71 19.29 44.19
C PHE A 492 -12.18 19.38 44.49
N CYS A 493 -11.47 18.48 43.79
CA CYS A 493 -10.11 18.44 43.21
C CYS A 493 -8.86 18.99 43.91
N GLY A 494 -7.86 18.10 43.99
CA GLY A 494 -6.42 18.42 44.08
C GLY A 494 -5.62 17.13 44.30
N LEU A 495 -5.09 16.53 43.24
CA LEU A 495 -4.05 15.50 43.32
C LEU A 495 -2.71 16.22 43.47
N GLU A 496 -2.12 16.16 44.66
CA GLU A 496 -0.68 16.29 44.83
C GLU A 496 -0.18 15.03 45.53
N GLU A 497 0.68 14.32 44.82
CA GLU A 497 1.31 13.07 45.19
C GLU A 497 2.54 13.42 46.04
N SER A 498 2.52 13.04 47.32
CA SER A 498 3.76 12.98 48.11
C SER A 498 3.78 11.68 48.90
N SER A 499 4.70 10.83 48.46
CA SER A 499 5.02 9.50 48.94
C SER A 499 5.98 9.60 50.12
N THR A 500 5.56 9.09 51.28
CA THR A 500 6.48 8.71 52.36
C THR A 500 6.31 7.22 52.62
N ASP A 501 7.32 6.45 52.23
CA ASP A 501 7.43 5.01 52.45
C ASP A 501 7.54 4.68 53.95
N PHE A 502 6.68 3.77 54.42
CA PHE A 502 6.72 3.17 55.75
C PHE A 502 7.35 1.77 55.66
N VAL A 503 8.52 1.60 56.26
CA VAL A 503 9.28 0.35 56.29
C VAL A 503 8.72 -0.57 57.39
N LEU A 504 8.14 -1.71 57.00
CA LEU A 504 7.67 -2.74 57.93
C LEU A 504 8.80 -3.73 58.27
N THR A 505 9.07 -3.94 59.56
CA THR A 505 10.10 -4.87 60.07
C THR A 505 9.58 -6.31 60.22
N GLU A 506 10.50 -7.29 60.24
CA GLU A 506 10.25 -8.74 60.26
C GLU A 506 9.38 -9.23 61.43
N THR A 507 9.24 -8.41 62.48
CA THR A 507 8.35 -8.59 63.64
C THR A 507 6.87 -8.53 63.26
N ASP A 508 6.50 -7.67 62.32
CA ASP A 508 5.11 -7.34 62.04
C ASP A 508 4.44 -8.46 61.22
N ALA A 509 5.23 -9.17 60.41
CA ALA A 509 4.77 -10.35 59.70
C ALA A 509 4.42 -11.51 60.66
N GLN A 510 5.19 -11.69 61.76
CA GLN A 510 4.90 -12.72 62.76
C GLN A 510 3.62 -12.41 63.53
N GLU A 511 3.35 -11.13 63.79
CA GLU A 511 2.12 -10.68 64.45
C GLU A 511 0.88 -10.92 63.57
N GLU A 512 0.97 -10.66 62.25
CA GLU A 512 -0.12 -10.95 61.33
C GLU A 512 -0.44 -12.46 61.24
N PHE A 513 0.59 -13.32 61.24
CA PHE A 513 0.38 -14.78 61.30
C PHE A 513 -0.30 -15.20 62.60
N ALA A 514 0.11 -14.66 63.74
CA ALA A 514 -0.53 -14.94 65.03
C ALA A 514 -1.99 -14.48 65.05
N GLN A 515 -2.31 -13.36 64.40
CA GLN A 515 -3.66 -12.84 64.29
C GLN A 515 -4.54 -13.75 63.42
N LEU A 516 -4.02 -14.26 62.30
CA LEU A 516 -4.70 -15.22 61.43
C LEU A 516 -4.98 -16.56 62.12
N PHE A 517 -4.05 -17.06 62.94
CA PHE A 517 -4.26 -18.29 63.72
C PHE A 517 -5.41 -18.12 64.73
N ARG A 518 -5.48 -16.97 65.42
CA ARG A 518 -6.59 -16.67 66.35
C ARG A 518 -7.94 -16.61 65.64
N GLN A 519 -7.99 -16.05 64.42
CA GLN A 519 -9.21 -16.01 63.61
C GLN A 519 -9.64 -17.41 63.16
N LEU A 520 -8.70 -18.28 62.80
CA LEU A 520 -8.96 -19.68 62.44
C LEU A 520 -9.45 -20.51 63.64
N ASP A 521 -8.89 -20.32 64.83
CA ASP A 521 -9.37 -20.98 66.05
C ASP A 521 -10.79 -20.52 66.44
N ALA A 522 -11.09 -19.23 66.28
CA ALA A 522 -12.44 -18.72 66.49
C ALA A 522 -13.46 -19.29 65.48
N LEU A 523 -13.06 -19.48 64.22
CA LEU A 523 -13.89 -20.13 63.19
C LEU A 523 -14.06 -21.62 63.44
N LYS A 524 -13.03 -22.29 63.97
CA LYS A 524 -13.09 -23.70 64.38
C LYS A 524 -14.09 -23.87 65.52
N ASP A 525 -14.03 -23.04 66.57
CA ASP A 525 -14.94 -23.13 67.71
C ASP A 525 -16.39 -22.83 67.32
N LYS A 526 -16.60 -21.83 66.44
CA LYS A 526 -17.94 -21.55 65.87
C LYS A 526 -18.48 -22.73 65.06
N ASN A 527 -17.66 -23.38 64.23
CA ASN A 527 -18.11 -24.55 63.45
C ASN A 527 -18.33 -25.79 64.33
N LEU A 528 -17.60 -25.92 65.44
CA LEU A 528 -17.82 -26.98 66.43
C LEU A 528 -19.17 -26.80 67.15
N ARG A 529 -19.51 -25.56 67.54
CA ARG A 529 -20.80 -25.21 68.15
C ARG A 529 -21.99 -25.34 67.19
N LEU A 530 -21.76 -25.14 65.89
CA LEU A 530 -22.77 -25.30 64.85
C LEU A 530 -22.92 -26.76 64.36
N GLY A 531 -22.20 -27.73 64.97
CA GLY A 531 -22.31 -29.15 64.62
C GLY A 531 -21.59 -29.59 63.34
N ASN A 532 -20.87 -28.68 62.67
CA ASN A 532 -20.16 -28.93 61.40
C ASN A 532 -18.77 -29.54 61.63
N ARG A 533 -18.76 -30.76 62.17
CA ARG A 533 -17.56 -31.47 62.63
C ARG A 533 -16.50 -31.68 61.54
N HIS A 534 -16.92 -31.98 60.30
CA HIS A 534 -16.05 -32.13 59.14
C HIS A 534 -15.29 -30.84 58.74
N LEU A 535 -15.90 -29.67 58.96
CA LEU A 535 -15.24 -28.39 58.65
C LEU A 535 -14.19 -28.06 59.73
N ALA A 536 -14.50 -28.33 60.99
CA ALA A 536 -13.57 -28.17 62.11
C ALA A 536 -12.34 -29.09 61.96
N GLU A 537 -12.53 -30.32 61.50
CA GLU A 537 -11.44 -31.28 61.21
C GLU A 537 -10.54 -30.80 60.06
N LYS A 538 -11.13 -30.28 58.97
CA LYS A 538 -10.34 -29.67 57.88
C LYS A 538 -9.53 -28.46 58.34
N ILE A 539 -10.09 -27.62 59.21
CA ILE A 539 -9.37 -26.46 59.78
C ILE A 539 -8.22 -26.94 60.67
N SER A 540 -8.42 -27.96 61.52
CA SER A 540 -7.33 -28.52 62.33
C SER A 540 -6.23 -29.17 61.48
N ALA A 541 -6.58 -29.85 60.39
CA ALA A 541 -5.61 -30.45 59.49
C ALA A 541 -4.77 -29.37 58.78
N MET A 542 -5.40 -28.27 58.33
CA MET A 542 -4.68 -27.12 57.75
C MET A 542 -3.77 -26.44 58.78
N GLN A 543 -4.20 -26.31 60.04
CA GLN A 543 -3.36 -25.78 61.12
C GLN A 543 -2.16 -26.69 61.43
N GLU A 544 -2.33 -28.02 61.42
CA GLU A 544 -1.23 -28.97 61.61
C GLU A 544 -0.19 -28.89 60.50
N VAL A 545 -0.62 -28.83 59.24
CA VAL A 545 0.29 -28.70 58.09
C VAL A 545 1.08 -27.39 58.18
N SER A 546 0.41 -26.29 58.52
CA SER A 546 1.08 -24.99 58.71
C SER A 546 2.10 -25.03 59.84
N LYS A 547 1.76 -25.62 61.00
CA LYS A 547 2.69 -25.81 62.12
C LYS A 547 3.90 -26.67 61.72
N ARG A 548 3.71 -27.74 60.94
CA ARG A 548 4.82 -28.57 60.44
C ARG A 548 5.73 -27.83 59.48
N VAL A 549 5.19 -26.96 58.62
CA VAL A 549 6.00 -26.12 57.72
C VAL A 549 6.83 -25.11 58.53
N VAL A 550 6.25 -24.46 59.55
CA VAL A 550 6.97 -23.53 60.45
C VAL A 550 8.03 -24.26 61.29
N TRP A 551 7.73 -25.48 61.74
CA TRP A 551 8.72 -26.31 62.46
C TRP A 551 9.87 -26.77 61.55
N SER A 552 9.56 -27.11 60.29
CA SER A 552 10.56 -27.54 59.31
C SER A 552 11.50 -26.40 58.90
N THR A 553 10.97 -25.19 58.71
CA THR A 553 11.79 -24.00 58.44
C THR A 553 12.65 -23.59 59.64
N ASN A 554 12.16 -23.79 60.87
CA ASN A 554 12.95 -23.57 62.08
C ASN A 554 14.02 -24.66 62.30
N ILE A 555 13.78 -25.91 61.89
CA ILE A 555 14.79 -26.97 61.90
C ILE A 555 15.85 -26.73 60.81
N GLU A 556 15.48 -26.30 59.60
CA GLU A 556 16.45 -25.94 58.56
C GLU A 556 17.31 -24.73 58.96
N LYS A 557 16.75 -23.72 59.65
CA LYS A 557 17.52 -22.62 60.23
C LYS A 557 18.46 -23.09 61.35
N LYS A 558 18.05 -24.03 62.22
CA LYS A 558 18.92 -24.61 63.26
C LYS A 558 20.00 -25.55 62.70
N SER A 559 19.70 -26.32 61.66
CA SER A 559 20.66 -27.22 61.00
C SER A 559 21.72 -26.43 60.22
N SER A 560 21.32 -25.33 59.57
CA SER A 560 22.26 -24.42 58.88
C SER A 560 23.15 -23.62 59.85
N ALA A 561 22.69 -23.38 61.08
CA ALA A 561 23.50 -22.76 62.13
C ALA A 561 24.45 -23.75 62.84
N ALA A 562 24.18 -25.06 62.77
CA ALA A 562 24.98 -26.11 63.41
C ALA A 562 26.10 -26.70 62.52
N ALA A 563 26.13 -26.38 61.21
CA ALA A 563 27.15 -26.86 60.28
C ALA A 563 28.43 -26.00 60.23
N VAL A 564 28.55 -24.98 61.09
CA VAL A 564 29.76 -24.16 61.28
C VAL A 564 30.26 -24.37 62.72
N GLY A 565 30.91 -25.50 62.96
CA GLY A 565 31.41 -25.84 64.30
C GLY A 565 31.81 -27.32 64.42
N GLY A 566 32.80 -27.75 63.64
CA GLY A 566 33.40 -29.08 63.81
C GLY A 566 34.55 -29.03 64.81
N TYR A 567 34.46 -29.83 65.89
CA TYR A 567 35.59 -30.52 66.52
C TYR A 567 35.09 -31.83 67.18
N ALA A 568 35.98 -32.82 67.21
CA ALA A 568 35.77 -34.25 67.39
C ALA A 568 35.21 -34.69 68.75
N PHE A 569 34.56 -35.87 68.80
CA PHE A 569 34.93 -36.99 69.68
C PHE A 569 34.15 -38.27 69.33
N THR A 570 34.87 -39.39 69.31
CA THR A 570 34.39 -40.78 69.17
C THR A 570 33.83 -41.32 70.50
N ASN A 571 32.76 -42.13 70.48
CA ASN A 571 32.73 -43.45 71.15
C ASN A 571 31.39 -44.22 71.04
N HIS A 572 31.54 -45.54 71.06
CA HIS A 572 30.58 -46.65 71.07
C HIS A 572 29.58 -46.68 72.24
N HIS A 573 28.39 -47.27 72.03
CA HIS A 573 27.69 -48.33 72.83
C HIS A 573 26.18 -48.37 72.46
N LEU A 574 25.65 -49.44 71.85
CA LEU A 574 24.96 -50.61 72.42
C LEU A 574 23.71 -50.32 73.31
N GLY A 575 22.56 -50.88 72.93
CA GLY A 575 21.37 -50.97 73.78
C GLY A 575 20.07 -51.40 73.08
N CYS A 576 19.78 -52.70 73.09
CA CYS A 576 18.54 -53.35 72.66
C CYS A 576 17.35 -53.09 73.62
N SER A 577 16.09 -53.10 73.13
CA SER A 577 15.05 -54.10 73.47
C SER A 577 13.61 -53.67 73.10
N HIS A 578 12.96 -54.51 72.28
CA HIS A 578 11.50 -54.71 72.04
C HIS A 578 10.76 -55.22 73.32
N PRO A 579 9.42 -55.53 73.39
CA PRO A 579 8.47 -55.91 72.31
C PRO A 579 6.94 -55.54 72.43
N VAL A 580 6.22 -55.73 71.29
CA VAL A 580 4.84 -56.31 71.08
C VAL A 580 3.59 -55.51 71.57
N SER A 581 2.57 -55.18 70.74
CA SER A 581 1.58 -56.10 70.13
C SER A 581 0.68 -55.44 69.04
N GLY A 582 0.43 -56.18 67.94
CA GLY A 582 -0.79 -56.22 67.08
C GLY A 582 -1.16 -54.97 66.25
N SER A 583 -1.53 -55.01 64.95
CA SER A 583 -1.94 -56.07 64.03
C SER A 583 -1.76 -55.54 62.59
N GLN A 584 -1.38 -56.43 61.67
CA GLN A 584 -0.94 -56.15 60.30
C GLN A 584 -1.91 -56.83 59.31
N LYS A 585 -2.34 -56.14 58.25
CA LYS A 585 -2.75 -56.76 56.98
C LYS A 585 -2.18 -55.95 55.81
N SER A 586 -1.21 -56.55 55.13
CA SER A 586 -0.63 -56.13 53.84
C SER A 586 -1.54 -56.48 52.68
N LEU A 587 -1.40 -55.77 51.55
CA LEU A 587 -1.33 -56.46 50.25
C LEU A 587 -0.58 -55.64 49.19
N VAL A 588 0.45 -56.30 48.65
CA VAL A 588 1.30 -55.90 47.51
C VAL A 588 0.66 -56.46 46.24
N VAL A 589 0.65 -55.70 45.14
CA VAL A 589 0.66 -56.27 43.77
C VAL A 589 1.46 -55.36 42.83
N ASN A 590 2.40 -55.96 42.11
CA ASN A 590 3.08 -55.43 40.93
C ASN A 590 2.65 -56.29 39.73
N GLN A 591 2.39 -55.69 38.55
CA GLN A 591 2.90 -56.13 37.24
C GLN A 591 2.26 -55.37 36.06
N ASN A 592 3.11 -55.09 35.07
CA ASN A 592 2.80 -54.56 33.75
C ASN A 592 1.79 -55.42 32.96
N GLY A 593 0.98 -54.78 32.11
CA GLY A 593 0.45 -55.45 30.91
C GLY A 593 -0.95 -55.01 30.45
N LYS A 594 -0.97 -54.13 29.43
CA LYS A 594 -1.93 -54.03 28.32
C LYS A 594 -3.47 -54.06 28.61
N LYS A 595 -4.11 -52.93 28.24
CA LYS A 595 -5.53 -52.75 27.81
C LYS A 595 -5.99 -53.89 26.86
N PRO A 596 -7.30 -54.23 26.70
CA PRO A 596 -8.36 -53.26 26.36
C PRO A 596 -9.83 -53.61 26.75
N PHE A 597 -10.74 -52.72 26.30
CA PHE A 597 -12.18 -52.86 26.08
C PHE A 597 -13.18 -52.66 27.23
N MET A 598 -14.06 -51.69 26.98
CA MET A 598 -15.33 -51.43 27.65
C MET A 598 -16.40 -51.67 26.57
N LYS A 599 -17.38 -52.54 26.85
CA LYS A 599 -18.66 -52.63 26.17
C LYS A 599 -19.75 -52.91 27.20
N GLU A 600 -20.80 -52.12 27.06
CA GLU A 600 -22.18 -52.17 27.58
C GLU A 600 -22.68 -53.49 28.17
N VAL A 601 -23.56 -53.41 29.17
CA VAL A 601 -25.03 -53.57 29.02
C VAL A 601 -25.71 -53.40 30.40
N THR A 602 -26.71 -52.51 30.42
CA THR A 602 -27.97 -52.42 31.19
C THR A 602 -28.21 -53.34 32.40
N VAL A 603 -28.67 -52.79 33.53
CA VAL A 603 -30.07 -52.41 33.86
C VAL A 603 -30.05 -51.15 34.73
#